data_AF-A0A8T0EPN0-F1
#
_entry.id   AF-A0A8T0EPN0-F1
#
_cell.length_a   1.000
_cell.length_b   1.000
_cell.length_c   1.000
_cell.angle_alpha   90.00
_cell.angle_beta   90.00
_cell.angle_gamma   90.00
#
_symmetry.space_group_name_H-M   'P 1'
#
loop_
_entity.id
_entity.type
_entity.pdbx_description
1 polymer ?
#
loop_
_entity_poly.entity_id
_entity_poly.type
_entity_poly.pdbx_seq_one_letter_code
_entity_poly.pdbx_strand_id
1 'polypeptide(L)'
;MDDDAECYKLWRIRRTIMQLCHDRGYLVTQEELDQTLEEFKAQYGDKPSERKPARSDLIVLVAHNDDPTDQMFVFFPDEAKIGIKTIKTYCQRMQEENISRAIIVVQHGMTPSAKQALVDMAPKYILEYFLESELLINITEHEKFKGAAEKFRIESGVQPSVDLDTLDERIKIRDAIQSGKIQEAIEMVNNLHPELLDCDRYLFFHLQQQHLIELIRQRNIEEALKYAQEQLAERGEENREVLAELERTLALLAFDEPEKSPFGDLLHPSHRQEIASEVNASILEMENRESTTPKIATLMRVMLWIQEELEKKKVKYPKMTDIATGTIEDPK
;
A
#
# COMPACT_ATOMS: atom_id res chain seq x y z
N MET A 1 9.34 2.99 30.06
CA MET A 1 8.46 3.10 28.89
C MET A 1 8.57 4.53 28.43
N ASP A 2 8.73 4.74 27.15
CA ASP A 2 8.70 6.09 26.59
C ASP A 2 7.23 6.46 26.39
N ASP A 3 6.68 7.17 27.39
CA ASP A 3 5.27 7.59 27.42
C ASP A 3 4.93 8.49 26.23
N ASP A 4 5.89 9.29 25.76
CA ASP A 4 5.70 10.15 24.60
C ASP A 4 5.58 9.34 23.31
N ALA A 5 6.44 8.33 23.12
CA ALA A 5 6.40 7.46 21.94
C ALA A 5 5.10 6.63 21.88
N GLU A 6 4.64 6.06 23.01
CA GLU A 6 3.40 5.29 23.05
C GLU A 6 2.17 6.19 22.87
N CYS A 7 2.18 7.41 23.42
CA CYS A 7 1.12 8.38 23.20
C CYS A 7 1.02 8.79 21.73
N TYR A 8 2.16 9.09 21.09
CA TYR A 8 2.23 9.36 19.66
C TYR A 8 1.69 8.20 18.82
N LYS A 9 2.09 6.97 19.16
CA LYS A 9 1.64 5.74 18.50
C LYS A 9 0.11 5.62 18.53
N LEU A 10 -0.50 5.76 19.71
CA LEU A 10 -1.95 5.68 19.89
C LEU A 10 -2.70 6.79 19.16
N TRP A 11 -2.20 8.03 19.22
CA TRP A 11 -2.74 9.15 18.44
C TRP A 11 -2.71 8.83 16.95
N ARG A 12 -1.59 8.31 16.43
CA ARG A 12 -1.46 8.00 15.00
C ARG A 12 -2.41 6.92 14.54
N ILE A 13 -2.50 5.82 15.30
CA ILE A 13 -3.43 4.73 15.02
C ILE A 13 -4.87 5.25 15.02
N ARG A 14 -5.25 6.06 16.02
CA ARG A 14 -6.59 6.65 16.09
C ARG A 14 -6.88 7.50 14.85
N ARG A 15 -5.93 8.33 14.42
CA ARG A 15 -6.09 9.18 13.23
C ARG A 15 -6.31 8.35 11.96
N THR A 16 -5.52 7.29 11.76
CA THR A 16 -5.69 6.37 10.63
C THR A 16 -7.06 5.68 10.66
N ILE A 17 -7.53 5.28 11.85
CA ILE A 17 -8.87 4.71 12.03
C ILE A 17 -9.97 5.70 11.68
N MET A 18 -9.84 6.97 12.09
CA MET A 18 -10.82 8.01 11.76
C MET A 18 -10.89 8.23 10.25
N GLN A 19 -9.74 8.28 9.58
CA GLN A 19 -9.68 8.37 8.12
C GLN A 19 -10.31 7.14 7.46
N LEU A 20 -10.01 5.93 7.94
CA LEU A 20 -10.62 4.69 7.44
C LEU A 20 -12.15 4.69 7.60
N CYS A 21 -12.66 5.18 8.73
CA CYS A 21 -14.11 5.29 8.94
C CYS A 21 -14.73 6.29 7.98
N HIS A 22 -14.11 7.46 7.81
CA HIS A 22 -14.54 8.49 6.86
C HIS A 22 -14.58 7.95 5.41
N ASP A 23 -13.50 7.28 4.97
CA ASP A 23 -13.38 6.73 3.61
C ASP A 23 -14.39 5.60 3.35
N ARG A 24 -14.85 4.91 4.40
CA ARG A 24 -15.93 3.92 4.34
C ARG A 24 -17.34 4.54 4.37
N GLY A 25 -17.46 5.87 4.32
CA GLY A 25 -18.74 6.56 4.29
C GLY A 25 -19.37 6.80 5.67
N TYR A 26 -18.63 6.59 6.76
CA TYR A 26 -19.11 6.91 8.10
C TYR A 26 -18.91 8.40 8.44
N LEU A 27 -19.81 8.94 9.24
CA LEU A 27 -19.76 10.32 9.70
C LEU A 27 -18.61 10.50 10.69
N VAL A 28 -17.57 11.20 10.24
CA VAL A 28 -16.43 11.63 11.05
C VAL A 28 -16.25 13.12 10.79
N THR A 29 -16.11 13.91 11.86
CA THR A 29 -15.98 15.37 11.73
C THR A 29 -14.57 15.77 11.30
N GLN A 30 -14.44 16.93 10.65
CA GLN A 30 -13.13 17.44 10.25
C GLN A 30 -12.23 17.72 11.47
N GLU A 31 -12.82 18.12 12.60
CA GLU A 31 -12.11 18.31 13.87
C GLU A 31 -11.50 17.01 14.39
N GLU A 32 -12.17 15.86 14.20
CA GLU A 32 -11.63 14.55 14.56
C GLU A 32 -10.52 14.07 13.61
N LEU A 33 -10.61 14.41 12.32
CA LEU A 33 -9.59 14.07 11.32
C LEU A 33 -8.31 14.89 11.49
N ASP A 34 -8.45 16.19 11.77
CA ASP A 34 -7.34 17.14 11.90
C ASP A 34 -6.80 17.25 13.34
N GLN A 35 -7.32 16.44 14.27
CA GLN A 35 -6.90 16.43 15.68
C GLN A 35 -5.36 16.33 15.82
N THR A 36 -4.77 17.34 16.46
CA THR A 36 -3.35 17.39 16.74
C THR A 36 -2.95 16.49 17.91
N LEU A 37 -1.66 16.17 18.01
CA LEU A 37 -1.14 15.38 19.14
C LEU A 37 -1.35 16.10 20.49
N GLU A 38 -1.22 17.43 20.52
CA GLU A 38 -1.42 18.20 21.76
C GLU A 38 -2.88 18.17 22.20
N GLU A 39 -3.83 18.31 21.28
CA GLU A 39 -5.27 18.18 21.57
C GLU A 39 -5.62 16.76 22.03
N PHE A 40 -5.04 15.75 21.39
CA PHE A 40 -5.18 14.36 21.81
C PHE A 40 -4.66 14.14 23.25
N LYS A 41 -3.45 14.65 23.55
CA LYS A 41 -2.88 14.60 24.90
C LYS A 41 -3.73 15.37 25.92
N ALA A 42 -4.30 16.51 25.54
CA ALA A 42 -5.20 17.27 26.41
C ALA A 42 -6.52 16.53 26.68
N GLN A 43 -7.04 15.79 25.70
CA GLN A 43 -8.31 15.07 25.80
C GLN A 43 -8.18 13.73 26.55
N TYR A 44 -7.15 12.94 26.24
CA TYR A 44 -7.01 11.57 26.74
C TYR A 44 -5.84 11.38 27.72
N GLY A 45 -4.96 12.38 27.83
CA GLY A 45 -3.75 12.34 28.66
C GLY A 45 -2.49 11.96 27.89
N ASP A 46 -1.35 12.18 28.54
CA ASP A 46 0.00 12.12 27.97
C ASP A 46 0.91 11.10 28.65
N LYS A 47 0.38 10.31 29.59
CA LYS A 47 1.12 9.29 30.35
C LYS A 47 0.49 7.90 30.22
N PRO A 48 0.77 7.18 29.11
CA PRO A 48 0.31 5.79 28.94
C PRO A 48 0.72 4.87 30.09
N SER A 49 1.87 5.12 30.75
CA SER A 49 2.29 4.40 31.97
C SER A 49 1.30 4.51 33.13
N GLU A 50 0.57 5.63 33.23
CA GLU A 50 -0.51 5.86 34.19
C GLU A 50 -1.90 5.47 33.64
N ARG A 51 -1.94 4.77 32.49
CA ARG A 51 -3.15 4.43 31.72
C ARG A 51 -3.90 5.65 31.23
N LYS A 52 -3.18 6.67 30.74
CA LYS A 52 -3.74 7.90 30.15
C LYS A 52 -2.97 8.26 28.88
N PRO A 53 -3.45 7.94 27.67
CA PRO A 53 -4.79 7.44 27.35
C PRO A 53 -5.02 6.03 27.89
N ALA A 54 -6.21 5.80 28.46
CA ALA A 54 -6.69 4.43 28.58
C ALA A 54 -7.20 4.00 27.20
N ARG A 55 -6.86 2.78 26.75
CA ARG A 55 -7.34 2.32 25.43
C ARG A 55 -8.87 2.23 25.41
N SER A 56 -9.52 2.01 26.55
CA SER A 56 -10.99 2.10 26.69
C SER A 56 -11.58 3.45 26.30
N ASP A 57 -10.84 4.54 26.49
CA ASP A 57 -11.30 5.91 26.22
C ASP A 57 -11.18 6.23 24.72
N LEU A 58 -10.39 5.44 23.98
CA LEU A 58 -10.22 5.56 22.54
C LEU A 58 -11.33 4.86 21.75
N ILE A 59 -12.26 4.17 22.42
CA ILE A 59 -13.38 3.49 21.75
C ILE A 59 -14.19 4.52 20.95
N VAL A 60 -14.46 4.21 19.69
CA VAL A 60 -15.22 5.08 18.78
C VAL A 60 -16.53 4.39 18.41
N LEU A 61 -17.59 5.18 18.32
CA LEU A 61 -18.85 4.78 17.72
C LEU A 61 -19.12 5.72 16.55
N VAL A 62 -19.20 5.18 15.34
CA VAL A 62 -19.50 5.94 14.13
C VAL A 62 -20.81 5.47 13.49
N ALA A 63 -21.56 6.37 12.87
CA ALA A 63 -22.78 6.07 12.13
C ALA A 63 -22.57 6.34 10.64
N HIS A 64 -23.16 5.53 9.76
CA HIS A 64 -23.04 5.71 8.32
C HIS A 64 -23.76 6.97 7.83
N ASN A 65 -23.21 7.66 6.82
CA ASN A 65 -23.81 8.89 6.28
C ASN A 65 -25.18 8.64 5.63
N ASP A 66 -25.33 7.51 4.91
CA ASP A 66 -26.56 7.18 4.18
C ASP A 66 -27.63 6.50 5.07
N ASP A 67 -27.21 5.76 6.09
CA ASP A 67 -28.09 5.02 7.00
C ASP A 67 -27.61 5.17 8.46
N PRO A 68 -28.21 6.08 9.24
CA PRO A 68 -27.83 6.29 10.64
C PRO A 68 -28.04 5.07 11.55
N THR A 69 -28.77 4.06 11.09
CA THR A 69 -28.94 2.79 11.82
C THR A 69 -27.79 1.81 11.57
N ASP A 70 -27.02 1.99 10.48
CA ASP A 70 -25.76 1.28 10.27
C ASP A 70 -24.66 1.98 11.07
N GLN A 71 -24.45 1.47 12.28
CA GLN A 71 -23.42 1.96 13.19
C GLN A 71 -22.30 0.93 13.32
N MET A 72 -21.09 1.43 13.62
CA MET A 72 -19.91 0.60 13.79
C MET A 72 -19.12 1.02 15.02
N PHE A 73 -18.74 0.02 15.83
CA PHE A 73 -17.81 0.23 16.93
C PHE A 73 -16.36 0.09 16.46
N VAL A 74 -15.46 0.86 17.08
CA VAL A 74 -14.02 0.61 17.04
C VAL A 74 -13.51 0.39 18.45
N PHE A 75 -12.99 -0.81 18.72
CA PHE A 75 -12.48 -1.20 20.03
C PHE A 75 -10.94 -1.19 20.07
N PHE A 76 -10.40 -0.70 21.19
CA PHE A 76 -8.98 -0.70 21.49
C PHE A 76 -8.74 -1.52 22.78
N PRO A 77 -8.50 -2.84 22.68
CA PRO A 77 -8.20 -3.69 23.83
C PRO A 77 -6.84 -3.37 24.47
N ASP A 78 -6.80 -3.41 25.81
CA ASP A 78 -5.56 -3.33 26.60
C ASP A 78 -4.68 -4.59 26.50
N GLU A 79 -5.30 -5.74 26.23
CA GLU A 79 -4.61 -7.03 26.14
C GLU A 79 -3.73 -7.09 24.88
N ALA A 80 -2.44 -7.42 25.06
CA ALA A 80 -1.52 -7.57 23.94
C ALA A 80 -1.95 -8.66 22.94
N LYS A 81 -2.57 -9.74 23.45
CA LYS A 81 -3.10 -10.85 22.65
C LYS A 81 -4.53 -11.17 23.06
N ILE A 82 -5.46 -11.07 22.11
CA ILE A 82 -6.90 -11.15 22.42
C ILE A 82 -7.37 -12.59 22.58
N GLY A 83 -8.02 -12.85 23.72
CA GLY A 83 -8.71 -14.09 24.02
C GLY A 83 -10.19 -14.08 23.65
N ILE A 84 -10.80 -15.27 23.61
CA ILE A 84 -12.24 -15.43 23.32
C ILE A 84 -13.15 -14.70 24.32
N LYS A 85 -12.70 -14.55 25.58
CA LYS A 85 -13.46 -13.85 26.63
C LYS A 85 -13.72 -12.39 26.23
N THR A 86 -12.71 -11.72 25.71
CA THR A 86 -12.75 -10.32 25.30
C THR A 86 -13.67 -10.12 24.10
N ILE A 87 -13.60 -11.02 23.11
CA ILE A 87 -14.54 -11.03 21.97
C ILE A 87 -15.99 -11.16 22.44
N LYS A 88 -16.28 -12.07 23.38
CA LYS A 88 -17.63 -12.23 23.94
C LYS A 88 -18.12 -10.95 24.64
N THR A 89 -17.26 -10.27 25.39
CA THR A 89 -17.59 -8.99 26.02
C THR A 89 -17.96 -7.93 24.98
N TYR A 90 -17.20 -7.82 23.88
CA TYR A 90 -17.52 -6.87 22.82
C TYR A 90 -18.82 -7.24 22.08
N CYS A 91 -19.05 -8.52 21.81
CA CYS A 91 -20.32 -8.97 21.21
C CYS A 91 -21.52 -8.67 22.12
N GLN A 92 -21.37 -8.81 23.43
CA GLN A 92 -22.42 -8.45 24.39
C GLN A 92 -22.72 -6.95 24.33
N ARG A 93 -21.68 -6.11 24.32
CA ARG A 93 -21.84 -4.65 24.23
C ARG A 93 -22.50 -4.23 22.90
N MET A 94 -22.10 -4.87 21.79
CA MET A 94 -22.74 -4.70 20.49
C MET A 94 -24.21 -5.10 20.52
N GLN A 95 -24.56 -6.19 21.23
CA GLN A 95 -25.94 -6.62 21.38
C GLN A 95 -26.78 -5.63 22.21
N GLU A 96 -26.22 -5.08 23.27
CA GLU A 96 -26.89 -4.08 24.14
C GLU A 96 -27.21 -2.79 23.37
N GLU A 97 -26.31 -2.36 22.48
CA GLU A 97 -26.46 -1.16 21.65
C GLU A 97 -27.12 -1.44 20.28
N ASN A 98 -27.50 -2.70 20.01
CA ASN A 98 -28.09 -3.15 18.75
C ASN A 98 -27.23 -2.84 17.50
N ILE A 99 -25.91 -3.02 17.62
CA ILE A 99 -24.92 -2.75 16.58
C ILE A 99 -24.39 -4.07 16.01
N SER A 100 -24.29 -4.17 14.69
CA SER A 100 -23.84 -5.39 14.01
C SER A 100 -22.38 -5.36 13.54
N ARG A 101 -21.74 -4.19 13.45
CA ARG A 101 -20.37 -4.05 12.93
C ARG A 101 -19.39 -3.57 13.99
N ALA A 102 -18.19 -4.16 14.00
CA ALA A 102 -17.09 -3.57 14.76
C ALA A 102 -15.71 -3.84 14.15
N ILE A 103 -14.80 -2.92 14.43
CA ILE A 103 -13.36 -3.04 14.19
C ILE A 103 -12.65 -3.23 15.53
N ILE A 104 -11.69 -4.13 15.59
CA ILE A 104 -10.87 -4.39 16.78
C ILE A 104 -9.40 -4.10 16.46
N VAL A 105 -8.81 -3.13 17.15
CA VAL A 105 -7.40 -2.74 16.98
C VAL A 105 -6.53 -3.59 17.91
N VAL A 106 -5.81 -4.56 17.36
CA VAL A 106 -5.06 -5.57 18.14
C VAL A 106 -3.56 -5.23 18.19
N GLN A 107 -2.94 -5.38 19.36
CA GLN A 107 -1.51 -5.08 19.52
C GLN A 107 -0.61 -6.13 18.85
N HIS A 108 -0.66 -7.39 19.32
CA HIS A 108 0.18 -8.49 18.80
C HIS A 108 -0.63 -9.60 18.10
N GLY A 109 -1.96 -9.51 18.15
CA GLY A 109 -2.86 -10.43 17.45
C GLY A 109 -3.82 -11.17 18.38
N MET A 110 -4.37 -12.29 17.89
CA MET A 110 -5.45 -13.01 18.55
C MET A 110 -5.15 -14.50 18.72
N THR A 111 -5.76 -15.11 19.73
CA THR A 111 -5.74 -16.57 19.90
C THR A 111 -6.55 -17.25 18.80
N PRO A 112 -6.22 -18.50 18.40
CA PRO A 112 -7.01 -19.25 17.42
C PRO A 112 -8.50 -19.36 17.80
N SER A 113 -8.80 -19.55 19.09
CA SER A 113 -10.17 -19.60 19.60
C SER A 113 -10.90 -18.26 19.49
N ALA A 114 -10.20 -17.13 19.64
CA ALA A 114 -10.79 -15.81 19.39
C ALA A 114 -11.09 -15.62 17.91
N LYS A 115 -10.16 -15.99 17.02
CA LYS A 115 -10.38 -15.93 15.55
C LYS A 115 -11.57 -16.80 15.12
N GLN A 116 -11.68 -18.01 15.65
CA GLN A 116 -12.81 -18.90 15.38
C GLN A 116 -14.13 -18.26 15.85
N ALA A 117 -14.14 -17.63 17.03
CA ALA A 117 -15.34 -16.94 17.52
C ALA A 117 -15.80 -15.79 16.61
N LEU A 118 -14.90 -15.10 15.89
CA LEU A 118 -15.31 -14.09 14.90
C LEU A 118 -16.08 -14.72 13.74
N VAL A 119 -15.62 -15.88 13.27
CA VAL A 119 -16.26 -16.64 12.19
C VAL A 119 -17.62 -17.18 12.64
N ASP A 120 -17.70 -17.74 13.85
CA ASP A 120 -18.92 -18.35 14.39
C ASP A 120 -20.04 -17.32 14.65
N MET A 121 -19.69 -16.04 14.84
CA MET A 121 -20.66 -14.96 15.07
C MET A 121 -21.21 -14.36 13.77
N ALA A 122 -20.58 -14.64 12.63
CA ALA A 122 -21.10 -14.27 11.32
C ALA A 122 -22.30 -15.16 10.94
N PRO A 123 -23.27 -14.65 10.15
CA PRO A 123 -23.34 -13.31 9.57
C PRO A 123 -23.98 -12.27 10.52
N LYS A 124 -24.39 -12.66 11.73
CA LYS A 124 -25.15 -11.78 12.64
C LYS A 124 -24.30 -10.58 13.10
N TYR A 125 -23.03 -10.81 13.41
CA TYR A 125 -22.07 -9.77 13.74
C TYR A 125 -20.88 -9.83 12.78
N ILE A 126 -20.49 -8.68 12.24
CA ILE A 126 -19.35 -8.52 11.34
C ILE A 126 -18.24 -7.86 12.15
N LEU A 127 -17.21 -8.65 12.45
CA LEU A 127 -16.08 -8.24 13.27
C LEU A 127 -14.81 -8.26 12.43
N GLU A 128 -14.24 -7.09 12.20
CA GLU A 128 -12.95 -6.91 11.55
C GLU A 128 -11.87 -6.65 12.59
N TYR A 129 -10.62 -6.95 12.26
CA TYR A 129 -9.49 -6.62 13.13
C TYR A 129 -8.29 -6.13 12.32
N PHE A 130 -7.52 -5.25 12.92
CA PHE A 130 -6.27 -4.70 12.35
C PHE A 130 -5.18 -4.72 13.41
N LEU A 131 -3.95 -5.03 13.01
CA LEU A 131 -2.80 -4.89 13.91
C LEU A 131 -2.46 -3.41 14.09
N GLU A 132 -2.10 -3.00 15.30
CA GLU A 132 -1.63 -1.63 15.57
C GLU A 132 -0.50 -1.23 14.63
N SER A 133 0.40 -2.16 14.30
CA SER A 133 1.51 -1.95 13.38
C SER A 133 1.06 -1.63 11.94
N GLU A 134 -0.08 -2.17 11.50
CA GLU A 134 -0.65 -1.92 10.17
C GLU A 134 -1.30 -0.53 10.08
N LEU A 135 -1.74 0.01 11.21
CA LEU A 135 -2.45 1.30 11.29
C LEU A 135 -1.52 2.49 11.58
N LEU A 136 -0.23 2.23 11.87
CA LEU A 136 0.73 3.29 12.11
C LEU A 136 1.00 4.14 10.87
N ILE A 137 0.83 3.54 9.71
CA ILE A 137 0.97 4.23 8.44
C ILE A 137 -0.30 4.01 7.64
N ASN A 138 -0.98 5.11 7.34
CA ASN A 138 -2.08 5.04 6.41
C ASN A 138 -1.52 4.80 5.01
N ILE A 139 -1.68 3.58 4.50
CA ILE A 139 -1.18 3.19 3.17
C ILE A 139 -1.83 3.97 2.03
N THR A 140 -3.03 4.53 2.24
CA THR A 140 -3.70 5.42 1.26
C THR A 140 -3.10 6.83 1.24
N GLU A 141 -2.40 7.24 2.31
CA GLU A 141 -1.67 8.50 2.42
C GLU A 141 -0.16 8.35 2.20
N HIS A 142 0.36 7.13 2.01
CA HIS A 142 1.79 6.84 2.01
C HIS A 142 2.58 7.55 0.89
N GLU A 143 1.87 8.11 -0.09
CA GLU A 143 2.40 9.01 -1.11
C GLU A 143 2.77 10.42 -0.61
N LYS A 144 2.31 10.85 0.57
CA LYS A 144 2.36 12.27 1.00
C LYS A 144 3.37 12.62 2.08
N PHE A 145 4.05 11.68 2.74
CA PHE A 145 4.84 12.02 3.94
C PHE A 145 6.24 11.38 4.05
N LYS A 146 7.11 11.69 3.08
CA LYS A 146 8.57 11.54 3.22
C LYS A 146 9.13 12.33 4.42
N GLY A 147 8.69 13.58 4.60
CA GLY A 147 9.19 14.45 5.67
C GLY A 147 8.79 14.03 7.10
N ALA A 148 7.71 13.26 7.27
CA ALA A 148 7.32 12.75 8.59
C ALA A 148 8.12 11.49 8.96
N ALA A 149 8.40 10.63 7.98
CA ALA A 149 9.22 9.43 8.18
C ALA A 149 10.67 9.79 8.56
N GLU A 150 11.24 10.85 7.96
CA GLU A 150 12.58 11.33 8.30
C GLU A 150 12.66 11.94 9.71
N LYS A 151 11.65 12.70 10.15
CA LYS A 151 11.58 13.21 11.53
C LYS A 151 11.43 12.07 12.54
N PHE A 152 10.60 11.09 12.22
CA PHE A 152 10.42 9.88 13.02
C PHE A 152 11.74 9.10 13.19
N ARG A 153 12.58 9.01 12.14
CA ARG A 153 13.92 8.39 12.21
C ARG A 153 14.83 9.07 13.24
N ILE A 154 14.85 10.41 13.22
CA ILE A 154 15.75 11.21 14.07
C ILE A 154 15.30 11.17 15.53
N GLU A 155 13.98 11.18 15.77
CA GLU A 155 13.42 11.27 17.12
C GLU A 155 13.28 9.90 17.82
N SER A 156 12.93 8.83 17.09
CA SER A 156 12.62 7.52 17.69
C SER A 156 13.79 6.53 17.74
N GLY A 157 14.86 6.75 16.95
CA GLY A 157 15.99 5.82 16.83
C GLY A 157 15.64 4.44 16.23
N VAL A 158 14.40 4.25 15.74
CA VAL A 158 13.94 3.00 15.13
C VAL A 158 14.25 3.03 13.63
N GLN A 159 14.92 1.99 13.12
CA GLN A 159 15.09 1.81 11.68
C GLN A 159 13.76 1.31 11.09
N PRO A 160 13.14 2.02 10.13
CA PRO A 160 11.97 1.50 9.43
C PRO A 160 12.34 0.22 8.68
N SER A 161 11.42 -0.74 8.62
CA SER A 161 11.60 -1.98 7.87
C SER A 161 11.55 -1.79 6.35
N VAL A 162 11.12 -0.60 5.91
CA VAL A 162 11.05 -0.19 4.50
C VAL A 162 12.25 0.71 4.23
N ASP A 163 13.02 0.35 3.21
CA ASP A 163 14.19 1.12 2.81
C ASP A 163 13.76 2.50 2.31
N LEU A 164 14.10 3.56 3.04
CA LEU A 164 13.67 4.93 2.74
C LEU A 164 14.16 5.40 1.36
N ASP A 165 15.24 4.79 0.86
CA ASP A 165 15.80 5.10 -0.46
C ASP A 165 14.85 4.64 -1.60
N THR A 166 14.09 3.55 -1.40
CA THR A 166 13.05 3.11 -2.38
C THR A 166 11.88 4.09 -2.45
N LEU A 167 11.57 4.76 -1.33
CA LEU A 167 10.51 5.76 -1.26
C LEU A 167 10.88 7.01 -2.08
N ASP A 168 12.16 7.38 -2.09
CA ASP A 168 12.68 8.52 -2.82
C ASP A 168 12.60 8.32 -4.33
N GLU A 169 12.95 7.12 -4.79
CA GLU A 169 12.84 6.78 -6.22
C GLU A 169 11.38 6.76 -6.68
N ARG A 170 10.45 6.25 -5.86
CA ARG A 170 9.02 6.30 -6.19
C ARG A 170 8.46 7.71 -6.30
N ILE A 171 8.89 8.62 -5.41
CA ILE A 171 8.48 10.02 -5.47
C ILE A 171 8.98 10.66 -6.77
N LYS A 172 10.24 10.43 -7.15
CA LYS A 172 10.80 10.92 -8.41
C LYS A 172 10.05 10.40 -9.63
N ILE A 173 9.72 9.09 -9.65
CA ILE A 173 8.95 8.46 -10.72
C ILE A 173 7.58 9.14 -10.86
N ARG A 174 6.85 9.30 -9.75
CA ARG A 174 5.54 9.96 -9.74
C ARG A 174 5.64 11.41 -10.23
N ASP A 175 6.60 12.17 -9.71
CA ASP A 175 6.75 13.58 -10.05
C ASP A 175 7.12 13.75 -11.55
N ALA A 176 7.89 12.82 -12.12
CA ALA A 176 8.16 12.78 -13.56
C ALA A 176 6.91 12.47 -14.38
N ILE A 177 6.08 11.50 -13.95
CA ILE A 177 4.80 11.19 -14.62
C ILE A 177 3.87 12.40 -14.58
N GLN A 178 3.67 13.02 -13.41
CA GLN A 178 2.80 14.17 -13.23
C GLN A 178 3.28 15.41 -14.02
N SER A 179 4.60 15.54 -14.20
CA SER A 179 5.21 16.61 -15.01
C SER A 179 5.18 16.32 -16.53
N GLY A 180 4.68 15.15 -16.96
CA GLY A 180 4.62 14.75 -18.37
C GLY A 180 5.93 14.22 -18.94
N LYS A 181 6.93 13.95 -18.08
CA LYS A 181 8.24 13.41 -18.48
C LYS A 181 8.25 11.89 -18.47
N ILE A 182 7.43 11.30 -19.34
CA ILE A 182 7.13 9.87 -19.27
C ILE A 182 8.33 8.99 -19.63
N GLN A 183 9.18 9.41 -20.57
CA GLN A 183 10.41 8.68 -20.91
C GLN A 183 11.38 8.60 -19.72
N GLU A 184 11.59 9.72 -19.01
CA GLU A 184 12.39 9.74 -17.78
C GLU A 184 11.77 8.81 -16.71
N ALA A 185 10.44 8.79 -16.60
CA ALA A 185 9.75 7.89 -15.68
C ALA A 185 9.95 6.41 -16.03
N ILE A 186 9.86 6.02 -17.30
CA ILE A 186 10.11 4.64 -17.76
C ILE A 186 11.55 4.22 -17.44
N GLU A 187 12.53 5.07 -17.69
CA GLU A 187 13.93 4.80 -17.35
C GLU A 187 14.12 4.62 -15.84
N MET A 188 13.53 5.49 -15.02
CA MET A 188 13.59 5.37 -13.55
C MET A 188 12.90 4.09 -13.05
N VAL A 189 11.77 3.71 -13.64
CA VAL A 189 11.08 2.45 -13.30
C VAL A 189 11.96 1.24 -13.63
N ASN A 190 12.56 1.19 -14.82
CA ASN A 190 13.47 0.10 -15.20
C ASN A 190 14.76 0.07 -14.38
N ASN A 191 15.26 1.22 -13.95
CA ASN A 191 16.42 1.29 -13.05
C ASN A 191 16.08 0.78 -11.64
N LEU A 192 14.86 1.02 -11.16
CA LEU A 192 14.40 0.56 -9.86
C LEU A 192 14.04 -0.93 -9.88
N HIS A 193 13.28 -1.37 -10.88
CA HIS A 193 12.81 -2.75 -11.06
C HIS A 193 12.89 -3.16 -12.54
N PRO A 194 14.01 -3.76 -12.99
CA PRO A 194 14.25 -4.07 -14.40
C PRO A 194 13.22 -4.99 -15.06
N GLU A 195 12.58 -5.87 -14.28
CA GLU A 195 11.62 -6.86 -14.79
C GLU A 195 10.16 -6.38 -14.70
N LEU A 196 9.88 -5.21 -14.13
CA LEU A 196 8.50 -4.77 -13.85
C LEU A 196 7.69 -4.58 -15.13
N LEU A 197 8.22 -3.83 -16.09
CA LEU A 197 7.54 -3.50 -17.35
C LEU A 197 7.49 -4.70 -18.31
N ASP A 198 8.38 -5.68 -18.12
CA ASP A 198 8.36 -6.95 -18.85
C ASP A 198 7.26 -7.89 -18.31
N CYS A 199 7.06 -7.89 -16.99
CA CYS A 199 6.04 -8.68 -16.31
C CYS A 199 4.63 -8.08 -16.49
N ASP A 200 4.51 -6.75 -16.46
CA ASP A 200 3.26 -6.04 -16.64
C ASP A 200 3.24 -5.28 -17.97
N ARG A 201 2.82 -5.99 -19.01
CA ARG A 201 2.74 -5.45 -20.37
C ARG A 201 1.66 -4.37 -20.52
N TYR A 202 0.63 -4.37 -19.67
CA TYR A 202 -0.45 -3.37 -19.69
C TYR A 202 0.03 -2.07 -19.08
N LEU A 203 0.70 -2.12 -17.93
CA LEU A 203 1.34 -0.94 -17.32
C LEU A 203 2.32 -0.27 -18.29
N PHE A 204 3.14 -1.07 -18.99
CA PHE A 204 4.05 -0.53 -19.99
C PHE A 204 3.31 0.14 -21.15
N PHE A 205 2.20 -0.44 -21.61
CA PHE A 205 1.36 0.18 -22.64
C PHE A 205 0.78 1.51 -22.16
N HIS A 206 0.23 1.58 -20.96
CA HIS A 206 -0.34 2.80 -20.38
C HIS A 206 0.71 3.92 -20.25
N LEU A 207 1.95 3.59 -19.87
CA LEU A 207 3.07 4.55 -19.90
C LEU A 207 3.40 5.02 -21.33
N GLN A 208 3.46 4.11 -22.30
CA GLN A 208 3.71 4.49 -23.71
C GLN A 208 2.56 5.34 -24.29
N GLN A 209 1.31 5.02 -23.95
CA GLN A 209 0.13 5.79 -24.32
C GLN A 209 0.17 7.19 -23.70
N GLN A 210 0.51 7.30 -22.41
CA GLN A 210 0.66 8.61 -21.76
C GLN A 210 1.76 9.43 -22.44
N HIS A 211 2.88 8.80 -22.85
CA HIS A 211 3.92 9.50 -23.60
C HIS A 211 3.39 10.04 -24.94
N LEU A 212 2.61 9.25 -25.67
CA LEU A 212 1.95 9.69 -26.91
C LEU A 212 1.02 10.87 -26.65
N ILE A 213 0.24 10.85 -25.57
CA ILE A 213 -0.64 11.96 -25.15
C ILE A 213 0.18 13.24 -24.90
N GLU A 214 1.36 13.13 -24.27
CA GLU A 214 2.23 14.30 -24.06
C GLU A 214 2.81 14.85 -25.36
N LEU A 215 3.15 14.01 -26.34
CA LEU A 215 3.57 14.46 -27.69
C LEU A 215 2.44 15.20 -28.40
N ILE A 216 1.20 14.70 -28.30
CA ILE A 216 -0.01 15.35 -28.82
C ILE A 216 -0.22 16.70 -28.14
N ARG A 217 -0.04 16.78 -26.81
CA ARG A 217 -0.15 18.02 -26.04
C ARG A 217 0.87 19.08 -26.46
N GLN A 218 2.09 18.66 -26.79
CA GLN A 218 3.16 19.52 -27.31
C GLN A 218 2.97 19.93 -28.78
N ARG A 219 1.87 19.47 -29.42
CA ARG A 219 1.58 19.66 -30.85
C ARG A 219 2.67 19.11 -31.79
N ASN A 220 3.43 18.11 -31.33
CA ASN A 220 4.44 17.46 -32.13
C ASN A 220 3.84 16.26 -32.88
N ILE A 221 3.05 16.55 -33.92
CA ILE A 221 2.27 15.55 -34.67
C ILE A 221 3.19 14.55 -35.39
N GLU A 222 4.32 15.01 -35.93
CA GLU A 222 5.25 14.17 -36.67
C GLU A 222 5.89 13.11 -35.77
N GLU A 223 6.38 13.50 -34.60
CA GLU A 223 6.94 12.55 -33.63
C GLU A 223 5.86 11.64 -33.02
N ALA A 224 4.67 12.17 -32.74
CA ALA A 224 3.55 11.38 -32.21
C ALA A 224 3.15 10.25 -33.17
N LEU A 225 3.03 10.55 -34.47
CA LEU A 225 2.69 9.57 -35.50
C LEU A 225 3.80 8.53 -35.68
N LYS A 226 5.05 8.99 -35.72
CA LYS A 226 6.21 8.09 -35.82
C LYS A 226 6.28 7.13 -34.62
N TYR A 227 6.12 7.66 -33.41
CA TYR A 227 6.13 6.87 -32.18
C TYR A 227 5.00 5.84 -32.15
N ALA A 228 3.77 6.25 -32.51
CA ALA A 228 2.64 5.34 -32.56
C ALA A 228 2.85 4.18 -33.55
N GLN A 229 3.45 4.46 -34.71
CA GLN A 229 3.76 3.44 -35.73
C GLN A 229 4.88 2.50 -35.29
N GLU A 230 5.94 3.02 -34.67
CA GLU A 230 7.12 2.23 -34.31
C GLU A 230 6.94 1.42 -33.02
N GLN A 231 6.17 1.91 -32.04
CA GLN A 231 6.13 1.33 -30.68
C GLN A 231 4.78 0.74 -30.28
N LEU A 232 3.67 1.21 -30.86
CA LEU A 232 2.31 0.88 -30.42
C LEU A 232 1.51 0.06 -31.45
N ALA A 233 1.93 0.04 -32.72
CA ALA A 233 1.21 -0.62 -33.80
C ALA A 233 1.08 -2.14 -33.59
N GLU A 234 2.17 -2.84 -33.25
CA GLU A 234 2.15 -4.29 -33.04
C GLU A 234 1.26 -4.69 -31.84
N ARG A 235 1.16 -3.82 -30.82
CA ARG A 235 0.37 -4.08 -29.60
C ARG A 235 -1.13 -3.95 -29.81
N GLY A 236 -1.56 -3.05 -30.69
CA GLY A 236 -2.97 -2.91 -31.06
C GLY A 236 -3.49 -4.11 -31.88
N GLU A 237 -2.62 -4.85 -32.56
CA GLU A 237 -3.01 -6.05 -33.31
C GLU A 237 -3.26 -7.27 -32.39
N GLU A 238 -2.60 -7.31 -31.23
CA GLU A 238 -2.70 -8.43 -30.28
C GLU A 238 -3.92 -8.34 -29.35
N ASN A 239 -4.32 -7.13 -28.94
CA ASN A 239 -5.43 -6.92 -27.99
C ASN A 239 -6.42 -5.85 -28.46
N ARG A 240 -7.70 -6.25 -28.51
CA ARG A 240 -8.82 -5.41 -28.95
C ARG A 240 -9.12 -4.24 -28.01
N GLU A 241 -8.86 -4.38 -26.70
CA GLU A 241 -9.07 -3.29 -25.73
C GLU A 241 -7.98 -2.21 -25.88
N VAL A 242 -6.73 -2.64 -25.99
CA VAL A 242 -5.56 -1.78 -26.26
C VAL A 242 -5.74 -1.02 -27.58
N LEU A 243 -6.27 -1.68 -28.61
CA LEU A 243 -6.59 -1.03 -29.88
C LEU A 243 -7.62 0.08 -29.73
N ALA A 244 -8.71 -0.15 -28.99
CA ALA A 244 -9.75 0.85 -28.77
C ALA A 244 -9.22 2.09 -28.03
N GLU A 245 -8.32 1.89 -27.07
CA GLU A 245 -7.66 2.98 -26.36
C GLU A 245 -6.68 3.75 -27.25
N LEU A 246 -5.90 3.04 -28.07
CA LEU A 246 -4.98 3.64 -29.03
C LEU A 246 -5.74 4.47 -30.09
N GLU A 247 -6.86 3.97 -30.61
CA GLU A 247 -7.73 4.69 -31.53
C GLU A 247 -8.27 5.99 -30.92
N ARG A 248 -8.69 5.96 -29.64
CA ARG A 248 -9.13 7.16 -28.92
C ARG A 248 -8.00 8.18 -28.77
N THR A 249 -6.80 7.74 -28.41
CA THR A 249 -5.62 8.62 -28.30
C THR A 249 -5.24 9.22 -29.65
N LEU A 250 -5.22 8.42 -30.72
CA LEU A 250 -4.90 8.91 -32.07
C LEU A 250 -5.99 9.82 -32.64
N ALA A 251 -7.25 9.63 -32.26
CA ALA A 251 -8.35 10.52 -32.67
C ALA A 251 -8.12 11.96 -32.21
N LEU A 252 -7.36 12.20 -31.12
CA LEU A 252 -6.97 13.54 -30.68
C LEU A 252 -6.19 14.32 -31.75
N LEU A 253 -5.42 13.63 -32.60
CA LEU A 253 -4.66 14.25 -33.70
C LEU A 253 -5.57 14.83 -34.79
N ALA A 254 -6.83 14.38 -34.88
CA ALA A 254 -7.78 14.86 -35.88
C ALA A 254 -8.44 16.19 -35.50
N PHE A 255 -8.21 16.71 -34.29
CA PHE A 255 -8.82 17.94 -33.78
C PHE A 255 -7.77 19.06 -33.64
N ASP A 256 -8.10 20.27 -34.12
CA ASP A 256 -7.25 21.46 -33.97
C ASP A 256 -7.07 21.90 -32.50
N GLU A 257 -8.07 21.58 -31.67
CA GLU A 257 -8.08 21.78 -30.21
C GLU A 257 -8.35 20.45 -29.50
N PRO A 258 -7.31 19.64 -29.22
CA PRO A 258 -7.46 18.31 -28.62
C PRO A 258 -8.20 18.30 -27.27
N GLU A 259 -8.06 19.38 -26.48
CA GLU A 259 -8.70 19.53 -25.16
C GLU A 259 -10.23 19.69 -25.24
N LYS A 260 -10.76 20.17 -26.37
CA LYS A 260 -12.21 20.31 -26.61
C LYS A 260 -12.81 19.11 -27.34
N SER A 261 -12.00 18.11 -27.63
CA SER A 261 -12.44 16.90 -28.31
C SER A 261 -13.29 16.02 -27.37
N PRO A 262 -14.05 15.05 -27.92
CA PRO A 262 -14.77 14.05 -27.12
C PRO A 262 -13.86 13.21 -26.22
N PHE A 263 -12.54 13.21 -26.50
CA PHE A 263 -11.51 12.46 -25.79
C PHE A 263 -10.56 13.38 -25.00
N GLY A 264 -10.96 14.63 -24.76
CA GLY A 264 -10.16 15.61 -24.01
C GLY A 264 -9.92 15.21 -22.54
N ASP A 265 -10.68 14.24 -22.02
CA ASP A 265 -10.48 13.60 -20.72
C ASP A 265 -9.06 13.02 -20.58
N LEU A 266 -8.52 12.44 -21.65
CA LEU A 266 -7.16 11.88 -21.68
C LEU A 266 -6.05 12.93 -21.45
N LEU A 267 -6.32 14.20 -21.73
CA LEU A 267 -5.36 15.31 -21.55
C LEU A 267 -5.44 15.93 -20.14
N HIS A 268 -6.42 15.53 -19.33
CA HIS A 268 -6.63 16.07 -17.99
C HIS A 268 -5.53 15.61 -17.03
N PRO A 269 -5.10 16.45 -16.07
CA PRO A 269 -4.15 16.04 -15.04
C PRO A 269 -4.56 14.78 -14.24
N SER A 270 -5.86 14.51 -14.14
CA SER A 270 -6.39 13.29 -13.50
C SER A 270 -5.89 12.02 -14.16
N HIS A 271 -5.80 11.99 -15.49
CA HIS A 271 -5.31 10.81 -16.20
C HIS A 271 -3.84 10.52 -15.86
N ARG A 272 -2.99 11.56 -15.79
CA ARG A 272 -1.62 11.41 -15.28
C ARG A 272 -1.55 10.91 -13.85
N GLN A 273 -2.49 11.32 -13.01
CA GLN A 273 -2.56 10.86 -11.63
C GLN A 273 -2.94 9.39 -11.55
N GLU A 274 -3.89 8.94 -12.36
CA GLU A 274 -4.29 7.52 -12.47
C GLU A 274 -3.09 6.65 -12.86
N ILE A 275 -2.37 7.02 -13.93
CA ILE A 275 -1.16 6.30 -14.39
C ILE A 275 -0.08 6.28 -13.31
N ALA A 276 0.13 7.40 -12.61
CA ALA A 276 1.10 7.46 -11.53
C ALA A 276 0.73 6.56 -10.35
N SER A 277 -0.57 6.47 -10.01
CA SER A 277 -1.06 5.55 -8.97
C SER A 277 -0.95 4.09 -9.40
N GLU A 278 -1.18 3.77 -10.68
CA GLU A 278 -1.03 2.41 -11.24
C GLU A 278 0.44 1.94 -11.20
N VAL A 279 1.37 2.81 -11.59
CA VAL A 279 2.82 2.56 -11.48
C VAL A 279 3.21 2.34 -10.02
N ASN A 280 2.73 3.19 -9.11
CA ASN A 280 3.02 3.07 -7.68
C ASN A 280 2.50 1.76 -7.10
N ALA A 281 1.26 1.36 -7.43
CA ALA A 281 0.67 0.10 -7.00
C ALA A 281 1.48 -1.10 -7.49
N SER A 282 1.91 -1.08 -8.76
CA SER A 282 2.69 -2.16 -9.37
C SER A 282 4.09 -2.29 -8.78
N ILE A 283 4.76 -1.16 -8.50
CA ILE A 283 6.05 -1.15 -7.79
C ILE A 283 5.89 -1.71 -6.39
N LEU A 284 4.86 -1.30 -5.64
CA LEU A 284 4.59 -1.80 -4.30
C LEU A 284 4.27 -3.29 -4.28
N GLU A 285 3.51 -3.78 -5.26
CA GLU A 285 3.23 -5.21 -5.38
C GLU A 285 4.51 -6.00 -5.64
N MET A 286 5.39 -5.51 -6.52
CA MET A 286 6.70 -6.12 -6.78
C MET A 286 7.58 -6.13 -5.53
N GLU A 287 7.72 -5.00 -4.84
CA GLU A 287 8.52 -4.90 -3.62
C GLU A 287 7.96 -5.74 -2.47
N ASN A 288 6.64 -5.86 -2.36
CA ASN A 288 6.00 -6.73 -1.37
C ASN A 288 6.22 -8.21 -1.72
N ARG A 289 6.20 -8.58 -3.00
CA ARG A 289 6.62 -9.94 -3.43
C ARG A 289 8.07 -10.20 -3.07
N GLU A 290 8.98 -9.26 -3.29
CA GLU A 290 10.39 -9.41 -2.87
C GLU A 290 10.52 -9.49 -1.34
N SER A 291 9.76 -8.69 -0.60
CA SER A 291 9.77 -8.67 0.87
C SER A 291 9.16 -9.93 1.50
N THR A 292 8.17 -10.53 0.83
CA THR A 292 7.50 -11.77 1.25
C THR A 292 8.19 -13.04 0.72
N THR A 293 9.08 -12.93 -0.28
CA THR A 293 9.96 -14.05 -0.61
C THR A 293 10.87 -14.32 0.59
N PRO A 294 10.82 -15.52 1.19
CA PRO A 294 11.68 -15.82 2.31
C PRO A 294 13.13 -15.68 1.83
N LYS A 295 13.91 -14.78 2.44
CA LYS A 295 15.34 -14.60 2.09
C LYS A 295 16.10 -15.93 2.11
N ILE A 296 15.67 -16.85 2.97
CA ILE A 296 16.17 -18.24 3.03
C ILE A 296 15.87 -19.04 1.76
N ALA A 297 14.71 -18.86 1.13
CA ALA A 297 14.35 -19.54 -0.12
C ALA A 297 15.21 -19.05 -1.28
N THR A 298 15.47 -17.74 -1.36
CA THR A 298 16.38 -17.15 -2.36
C THR A 298 17.82 -17.62 -2.15
N LEU A 299 18.31 -17.58 -0.90
CA LEU A 299 19.63 -18.11 -0.55
C LEU A 299 19.77 -19.61 -0.87
N MET A 300 18.72 -20.41 -0.63
CA MET A 300 18.71 -21.83 -0.98
C MET A 300 18.80 -22.05 -2.49
N ARG A 301 18.06 -21.28 -3.29
CA ARG A 301 18.13 -21.36 -4.77
C ARG A 301 19.51 -20.97 -5.28
N VAL A 302 20.07 -19.87 -4.79
CA VAL A 302 21.41 -19.41 -5.18
C VAL A 302 22.48 -20.43 -4.74
N MET A 303 22.38 -20.98 -3.53
CA MET A 303 23.29 -22.02 -3.07
C MET A 303 23.24 -23.26 -3.97
N LEU A 304 22.05 -23.76 -4.29
CA LEU A 304 21.90 -24.91 -5.19
C LEU A 304 22.50 -24.64 -6.58
N TRP A 305 22.26 -23.45 -7.13
CA TRP A 305 22.84 -23.02 -8.40
C TRP A 305 24.37 -22.92 -8.35
N ILE A 306 24.94 -22.34 -7.29
CA ILE A 306 26.40 -22.26 -7.10
C ILE A 306 27.02 -23.66 -7.00
N GLN A 307 26.39 -24.58 -6.27
CA GLN A 307 26.88 -25.97 -6.20
C GLN A 307 26.87 -26.64 -7.57
N GLU A 308 25.82 -26.45 -8.37
CA GLU A 308 25.75 -26.99 -9.74
C GLU A 308 26.87 -26.40 -10.65
N GLU A 309 27.13 -25.10 -10.53
CA GLU A 309 28.14 -24.41 -11.33
C GLU A 309 29.57 -24.81 -10.92
N LEU A 310 29.82 -25.02 -9.62
CA LEU A 310 31.10 -25.52 -9.11
C LEU A 310 31.34 -26.99 -9.50
N GLU A 311 30.29 -27.81 -9.54
CA GLU A 311 30.34 -29.18 -10.08
C GLU A 311 30.71 -29.21 -11.56
N LYS A 312 30.07 -28.35 -12.37
CA LYS A 312 30.41 -28.18 -13.80
C LYS A 312 31.88 -27.82 -13.99
N LYS A 313 32.43 -26.96 -13.13
CA LYS A 313 33.83 -26.53 -13.14
C LYS A 313 34.79 -27.49 -12.44
N LYS A 314 34.30 -28.61 -11.89
CA LYS A 314 35.07 -29.64 -11.17
C LYS A 314 35.92 -29.08 -10.02
N VAL A 315 35.42 -28.05 -9.35
CA VAL A 315 36.07 -27.45 -8.18
C VAL A 315 35.72 -28.30 -6.95
N LYS A 316 36.68 -28.50 -6.04
CA LYS A 316 36.42 -29.15 -4.75
C LYS A 316 35.85 -28.12 -3.77
N TYR A 317 34.65 -28.37 -3.23
CA TYR A 317 34.02 -27.49 -2.25
C TYR A 317 33.11 -28.30 -1.28
N PRO A 318 32.84 -27.80 -0.06
CA PRO A 318 31.91 -28.44 0.87
C PRO A 318 30.47 -28.36 0.32
N LYS A 319 29.80 -29.51 0.19
CA LYS A 319 28.48 -29.61 -0.43
C LYS A 319 27.41 -29.87 0.63
N MET A 320 26.36 -29.05 0.64
CA MET A 320 25.17 -29.33 1.42
C MET A 320 24.39 -30.47 0.74
N THR A 321 24.28 -31.60 1.43
CA THR A 321 23.62 -32.82 0.93
C THR A 321 22.19 -32.95 1.44
N ASP A 322 21.91 -32.41 2.63
CA ASP A 322 20.57 -32.38 3.22
C ASP A 322 20.17 -30.95 3.59
N ILE A 323 19.20 -30.42 2.86
CA ILE A 323 18.67 -29.06 3.00
C ILE A 323 17.79 -28.93 4.27
N ALA A 324 17.11 -30.00 4.69
CA ALA A 324 16.19 -29.96 5.83
C ALA A 324 16.94 -29.98 7.16
N THR A 325 18.09 -30.67 7.21
CA THR A 325 18.93 -30.77 8.41
C THR A 325 20.16 -29.85 8.37
N GLY A 326 20.46 -29.24 7.21
CA GLY A 326 21.61 -28.35 7.02
C GLY A 326 22.95 -29.10 7.00
N THR A 327 22.96 -30.38 6.64
CA THR A 327 24.16 -31.22 6.67
C THR A 327 25.06 -30.89 5.47
N ILE A 328 26.32 -30.54 5.76
CA ILE A 328 27.36 -30.22 4.77
C ILE A 328 28.43 -31.31 4.84
N GLU A 329 28.77 -31.87 3.69
CA GLU A 329 29.84 -32.84 3.53
C GLU A 329 31.07 -32.17 2.90
N ASP A 330 32.25 -32.43 3.48
CA ASP A 330 33.51 -31.97 2.92
C ASP A 330 33.81 -32.63 1.56
N PRO A 331 34.49 -31.92 0.65
CA PRO A 331 34.77 -32.45 -0.68
C PRO A 331 35.68 -33.67 -0.61
N LYS A 332 35.27 -34.78 -1.23
CA LYS A 332 36.11 -35.97 -1.43
C LYS A 332 37.27 -35.72 -2.39
#